data_AF-A0A839JW70-F1
#
_entry.id   AF-A0A839JW70-F1
#
_cell.length_a   1.000
_cell.length_b   1.000
_cell.length_c   1.000
_cell.angle_alpha   90.00
_cell.angle_beta   90.00
_cell.angle_gamma   90.00
#
_symmetry.space_group_name_H-M   'P 1'
#
loop_
_entity.id
_entity.type
_entity.pdbx_description
1 polymer ?
#
loop_
_entity_poly.entity_id
_entity_poly.type
_entity_poly.pdbx_seq_one_letter_code
_entity_poly.pdbx_strand_id
1 'polypeptide(L)'
;MQRRTNIQVSSMIILLSILTILIQFVTYYFFASYIIIWGISLIISLICCHLLLEQSVNYDTCFQYSILTLFISLIIIVLTYFEKDYRLLPFTGAMAGIAFINWFAPLLHCYIRSMIGYGTKIDDFGIFYRNSNIIFYLFYIGVLIYGNFSPNAFPWAYRAIGHEVNVMPFDVISVQIEDYLFGAIPLSNIIIYLLSRIAIFIPYGFGLALLLRHQSRLVKFFSLLVIPFIIEAIQYFTIPARCDIDDLIYALLGGLIGSALFLLSNFLYRIVNGRDFLSHDTEFHFSKNTYHY
;
A
#
# COMPACT_ATOMS: atom_id res chain seq x y z
N MET A 1 22.27 28.83 -1.48
CA MET A 1 21.21 28.39 -0.55
C MET A 1 21.84 28.18 0.82
N GLN A 2 21.40 28.92 1.84
CA GLN A 2 21.93 28.83 3.20
C GLN A 2 21.39 27.55 3.86
N ARG A 3 22.28 26.66 4.31
CA ARG A 3 21.91 25.42 4.99
C ARG A 3 21.22 25.79 6.30
N ARG A 4 19.90 25.63 6.38
CA ARG A 4 19.13 25.88 7.60
C ARG A 4 19.63 24.98 8.72
N THR A 5 19.55 25.45 9.96
CA THR A 5 19.93 24.63 11.10
C THR A 5 18.92 23.49 11.28
N ASN A 6 19.36 22.34 11.81
CA ASN A 6 18.50 21.18 12.04
C ASN A 6 17.23 21.54 12.85
N ILE A 7 17.34 22.52 13.76
CA ILE A 7 16.22 23.05 14.55
C ILE A 7 15.15 23.70 13.67
N GLN A 8 15.55 24.51 12.68
CA GLN A 8 14.60 25.18 11.78
C GLN A 8 13.83 24.17 10.92
N VAL A 9 14.50 23.10 10.47
CA VAL A 9 13.88 22.03 9.69
C VAL A 9 12.88 21.24 10.56
N SER A 10 13.25 20.87 11.78
CA SER A 10 12.36 20.18 12.72
C SER A 10 11.11 21.00 13.05
N SER A 11 11.27 22.29 13.35
CA SER A 11 10.13 23.18 13.63
C SER A 11 9.20 23.33 12.42
N MET A 12 9.76 23.36 11.20
CA MET A 12 8.98 23.41 9.97
C MET A 12 8.17 22.14 9.75
N ILE A 13 8.74 20.96 10.01
CA ILE A 13 8.03 19.67 9.91
C ILE A 13 6.82 19.68 10.85
N ILE A 14 7.00 20.08 12.11
CA ILE A 14 5.92 20.13 13.09
C ILE A 14 4.83 21.11 12.64
N LEU A 15 5.21 22.33 12.24
CA LEU A 15 4.26 23.36 11.82
C LEU A 15 3.44 22.92 10.60
N LEU A 16 4.09 22.36 9.58
CA LEU A 16 3.38 21.89 8.38
C LEU A 16 2.50 20.69 8.69
N SER A 17 2.91 19.80 9.59
CA SER A 17 2.08 18.66 9.99
C SER A 17 0.82 19.10 10.74
N ILE A 18 0.94 20.07 11.66
CA ILE A 18 -0.20 20.66 12.37
C ILE A 18 -1.16 21.32 11.37
N LEU A 19 -0.62 22.09 10.42
CA LEU A 19 -1.40 22.75 9.37
C LEU A 19 -2.17 21.72 8.52
N THR A 20 -1.50 20.65 8.10
CA THR A 20 -2.13 19.56 7.33
C THR A 20 -3.28 18.92 8.10
N ILE A 21 -3.04 18.51 9.34
CA ILE A 21 -4.06 17.86 10.17
C ILE A 21 -5.25 18.79 10.41
N LEU A 22 -4.98 20.06 10.74
CA LEU A 22 -6.03 21.05 10.96
C LEU A 22 -6.90 21.20 9.72
N ILE A 23 -6.31 21.42 8.55
CA ILE A 23 -7.05 21.56 7.28
C ILE A 23 -7.85 20.30 6.97
N GLN A 24 -7.26 19.11 7.14
CA GLN A 24 -7.92 17.83 6.84
C GLN A 24 -9.15 17.60 7.71
N PHE A 25 -9.04 17.77 9.03
CA PHE A 25 -10.15 17.51 9.94
C PHE A 25 -11.18 18.65 9.99
N VAL A 26 -10.78 19.90 9.72
CA VAL A 26 -11.73 20.99 9.45
C VAL A 26 -12.53 20.71 8.19
N THR A 27 -11.88 20.28 7.11
CA THR A 27 -12.57 19.88 5.88
C THR A 27 -13.53 18.72 6.13
N TYR A 28 -13.09 17.72 6.89
CA TYR A 28 -13.92 16.59 7.30
C TYR A 28 -15.16 17.04 8.09
N TYR A 29 -15.02 18.03 8.97
CA TYR A 29 -16.13 18.55 9.77
C TYR A 29 -17.17 19.31 8.93
N PHE A 30 -16.73 20.11 7.96
CA PHE A 30 -17.63 20.98 7.18
C PHE A 30 -18.25 20.31 5.95
N PHE A 31 -17.57 19.36 5.32
CA PHE A 31 -18.02 18.75 4.07
C PHE A 31 -18.55 17.33 4.28
N ALA A 32 -19.75 17.05 3.76
CA ALA A 32 -20.32 15.70 3.78
C ALA A 32 -19.76 14.79 2.65
N SER A 33 -19.18 15.36 1.60
CA SER A 33 -18.73 14.60 0.42
C SER A 33 -17.33 14.03 0.60
N TYR A 34 -17.22 12.71 0.53
CA TYR A 34 -15.94 11.98 0.62
C TYR A 34 -14.91 12.41 -0.44
N ILE A 35 -15.37 12.73 -1.66
CA ILE A 35 -14.50 13.13 -2.77
C ILE A 35 -13.81 14.46 -2.47
N ILE A 36 -14.55 15.42 -1.91
CA ILE A 36 -14.02 16.75 -1.57
C ILE A 36 -13.02 16.63 -0.43
N ILE A 37 -13.34 15.86 0.62
CA ILE A 37 -12.46 15.61 1.76
C ILE A 37 -11.12 15.02 1.29
N TRP A 38 -11.18 13.95 0.51
CA TRP A 38 -9.98 13.28 0.01
C TRP A 38 -9.19 14.15 -0.98
N GLY A 39 -9.88 14.89 -1.85
CA GLY A 39 -9.25 15.82 -2.79
C GLY A 39 -8.45 16.92 -2.07
N ILE A 40 -9.06 17.60 -1.09
CA ILE A 40 -8.38 18.63 -0.30
C ILE A 40 -7.23 18.02 0.51
N SER A 41 -7.46 16.86 1.15
CA SER A 41 -6.45 16.16 1.94
C SER A 41 -5.21 15.79 1.10
N LEU A 42 -5.42 15.37 -0.14
CA LEU A 42 -4.36 15.05 -1.08
C LEU A 42 -3.59 16.30 -1.51
N ILE A 43 -4.29 17.38 -1.88
CA ILE A 43 -3.67 18.64 -2.30
C ILE A 43 -2.79 19.22 -1.19
N ILE A 44 -3.32 19.33 0.05
CA ILE A 44 -2.54 19.90 1.16
C ILE A 44 -1.32 19.03 1.47
N SER A 45 -1.46 17.69 1.46
CA SER A 45 -0.35 16.79 1.70
C SER A 45 0.74 16.91 0.63
N LEU A 46 0.37 17.07 -0.64
CA LEU A 46 1.32 17.27 -1.74
C LEU A 46 2.04 18.61 -1.64
N ILE A 47 1.33 19.70 -1.33
CA ILE A 47 1.92 21.03 -1.17
C ILE A 47 2.92 21.04 -0.02
N CYS A 48 2.53 20.55 1.16
CA CYS A 48 3.40 20.49 2.33
C CYS A 48 4.63 19.60 2.08
N CYS A 49 4.45 18.44 1.45
CA CYS A 49 5.55 17.56 1.06
C CYS A 49 6.52 18.23 0.09
N HIS A 50 6.01 18.94 -0.92
CA HIS A 50 6.83 19.69 -1.86
C HIS A 50 7.62 20.81 -1.19
N LEU A 51 6.97 21.61 -0.33
CA LEU A 51 7.63 22.68 0.41
C LEU A 51 8.74 22.15 1.33
N LEU A 52 8.50 21.02 2.01
CA LEU A 52 9.51 20.38 2.86
C LEU A 52 10.72 19.93 2.07
N LEU A 53 10.47 19.30 0.93
CA LEU A 53 11.53 18.75 0.09
C LEU A 53 12.43 19.85 -0.51
N GLU A 54 11.84 20.93 -1.00
CA GLU A 54 12.59 22.08 -1.54
C GLU A 54 13.41 22.82 -0.47
N GLN A 55 12.92 22.87 0.77
CA GLN A 55 13.59 23.61 1.84
C GLN A 55 14.65 22.79 2.59
N SER A 56 14.46 21.49 2.72
CA SER A 56 15.37 20.60 3.46
C SER A 56 16.44 19.95 2.58
N VAL A 57 16.15 19.76 1.28
CA VAL A 57 16.99 18.98 0.35
C VAL A 57 17.28 17.56 0.89
N ASN A 58 16.37 16.98 1.68
CA ASN A 58 16.49 15.62 2.18
C ASN A 58 15.11 14.92 2.24
N TYR A 59 15.02 13.73 1.64
CA TYR A 59 13.78 12.92 1.64
C TYR A 59 13.38 12.43 3.04
N ASP A 60 14.31 12.27 3.99
CA ASP A 60 13.99 11.84 5.36
C ASP A 60 13.03 12.81 6.07
N THR A 61 13.10 14.11 5.74
CA THR A 61 12.16 15.10 6.30
C THR A 61 10.71 14.87 5.84
N CYS A 62 10.52 14.40 4.60
CA CYS A 62 9.21 14.01 4.09
C CYS A 62 8.69 12.74 4.78
N PHE A 63 9.59 11.81 5.15
CA PHE A 63 9.22 10.64 5.96
C PHE A 63 8.76 11.07 7.36
N GLN A 64 9.53 11.94 8.04
CA GLN A 64 9.18 12.46 9.36
C GLN A 64 7.82 13.21 9.36
N TYR A 65 7.54 13.95 8.30
CA TYR A 65 6.24 14.59 8.10
C TYR A 65 5.11 13.56 7.88
N SER A 66 5.32 12.56 7.00
CA SER A 66 4.33 11.53 6.71
C SER A 66 3.99 10.69 7.95
N ILE A 67 5.00 10.28 8.72
CA ILE A 67 4.76 9.50 9.95
C ILE A 67 4.03 10.31 11.02
N LEU A 68 4.34 11.60 11.19
CA LEU A 68 3.67 12.45 12.18
C LEU A 68 2.19 12.66 11.82
N THR A 69 1.91 12.99 10.55
CA THR A 69 0.53 13.17 10.06
C THR A 69 -0.27 11.86 10.09
N LEU A 70 0.34 10.74 9.69
CA LEU A 70 -0.29 9.42 9.82
C LEU A 70 -0.60 9.10 11.29
N PHE A 71 0.38 9.25 12.18
CA PHE A 71 0.21 8.95 13.61
C PHE A 71 -0.90 9.78 14.26
N ILE A 72 -0.91 11.09 14.04
CA ILE A 72 -1.95 11.98 14.59
C ILE A 72 -3.32 11.61 14.01
N SER A 73 -3.41 11.34 12.70
CA SER A 73 -4.68 10.94 12.08
C SER A 73 -5.22 9.63 12.64
N LEU A 74 -4.35 8.66 12.93
CA LEU A 74 -4.74 7.39 13.55
C LEU A 74 -5.20 7.57 14.99
N ILE A 75 -4.55 8.43 15.77
CA ILE A 75 -5.02 8.76 17.13
C ILE A 75 -6.43 9.33 17.07
N ILE A 76 -6.69 10.29 16.17
CA ILE A 76 -8.02 10.88 16.03
C ILE A 76 -9.05 9.81 15.65
N ILE A 77 -8.73 8.94 14.69
CA ILE A 77 -9.59 7.81 14.28
C ILE A 77 -9.93 6.90 15.47
N VAL A 78 -8.92 6.51 16.26
CA VAL A 78 -9.10 5.61 17.40
C VAL A 78 -9.95 6.28 18.49
N LEU A 79 -9.67 7.54 18.82
CA LEU A 79 -10.45 8.30 19.80
C LEU A 79 -11.92 8.42 19.36
N THR A 80 -12.16 8.78 18.10
CA THR A 80 -13.52 8.87 17.54
C THR A 80 -14.23 7.50 17.48
N TYR A 81 -13.48 6.41 17.29
CA TYR A 81 -14.06 5.06 17.29
C TYR A 81 -14.57 4.63 18.68
N PHE A 82 -13.85 4.97 19.75
CA PHE A 82 -14.24 4.62 21.13
C PHE A 82 -15.31 5.54 21.70
N GLU A 83 -15.33 6.82 21.29
CA GLU A 83 -16.32 7.81 21.71
C GLU A 83 -17.62 7.72 20.90
N LYS A 84 -18.34 6.59 21.02
CA LYS A 84 -19.57 6.28 20.27
C LYS A 84 -20.73 7.29 20.39
N ASP A 85 -20.64 8.28 21.29
CA ASP A 85 -21.79 9.08 21.75
C ASP A 85 -21.76 10.59 21.40
N TYR A 86 -20.76 11.12 20.66
CA TYR A 86 -20.68 12.57 20.41
C TYR A 86 -20.93 13.02 18.96
N ARG A 87 -21.70 14.11 18.85
CA ARG A 87 -22.08 14.84 17.61
C ARG A 87 -20.93 15.59 16.93
N LEU A 88 -19.74 15.66 17.51
CA LEU A 88 -18.64 16.52 17.03
C LEU A 88 -17.98 15.98 15.77
N LEU A 89 -17.66 14.69 15.72
CA LEU A 89 -17.04 14.06 14.55
C LEU A 89 -17.62 12.65 14.40
N PRO A 90 -18.55 12.41 13.46
CA PRO A 90 -19.09 11.07 13.25
C PRO A 90 -17.99 10.16 12.71
N PHE A 91 -17.90 8.92 13.19
CA PHE A 91 -17.00 7.93 12.61
C PHE A 91 -17.50 7.50 11.22
N THR A 92 -16.74 7.81 10.17
CA THR A 92 -17.05 7.38 8.79
C THR A 92 -15.81 6.83 8.11
N GLY A 93 -16.02 6.03 7.04
CA GLY A 93 -14.92 5.51 6.22
C GLY A 93 -14.04 6.60 5.58
N ALA A 94 -14.51 7.84 5.49
CA ALA A 94 -13.68 8.94 4.99
C ALA A 94 -12.44 9.20 5.84
N MET A 95 -12.51 8.99 7.17
CA MET A 95 -11.38 9.18 8.07
C MET A 95 -10.24 8.20 7.76
N ALA A 96 -10.58 6.93 7.48
CA ALA A 96 -9.59 5.95 7.05
C ALA A 96 -8.90 6.37 5.73
N GLY A 97 -9.65 7.01 4.83
CA GLY A 97 -9.08 7.59 3.61
C GLY A 97 -8.10 8.75 3.87
N ILE A 98 -8.34 9.59 4.88
CA ILE A 98 -7.38 10.65 5.28
C ILE A 98 -6.05 10.03 5.74
N ALA A 99 -6.11 9.01 6.61
CA ALA A 99 -4.91 8.31 7.07
C ALA A 99 -4.15 7.64 5.91
N PHE A 100 -4.87 7.03 4.96
CA PHE A 100 -4.28 6.47 3.75
C PHE A 100 -3.58 7.55 2.91
N ILE A 101 -4.20 8.71 2.73
CA ILE A 101 -3.62 9.84 1.97
C ILE A 101 -2.34 10.37 2.64
N ASN A 102 -2.31 10.46 3.97
CA ASN A 102 -1.15 10.94 4.72
C ASN A 102 0.10 10.05 4.55
N TRP A 103 -0.09 8.78 4.23
CA TRP A 103 0.99 7.88 3.84
C TRP A 103 1.25 7.90 2.32
N PHE A 104 0.20 7.78 1.51
CA PHE A 104 0.33 7.55 0.08
C PHE A 104 0.77 8.81 -0.70
N ALA A 105 0.26 9.99 -0.35
CA ALA A 105 0.57 11.22 -1.09
C ALA A 105 2.05 11.64 -0.97
N PRO A 106 2.69 11.63 0.22
CA PRO A 106 4.13 11.87 0.32
C PRO A 106 4.96 10.83 -0.42
N LEU A 107 4.59 9.55 -0.32
CA LEU A 107 5.27 8.45 -1.04
C LEU A 107 5.25 8.70 -2.55
N LEU A 108 4.08 8.98 -3.11
CA LEU A 108 3.90 9.21 -4.55
C LEU A 108 4.66 10.46 -5.01
N HIS A 109 4.56 11.57 -4.26
CA HIS A 109 5.26 12.80 -4.57
C HIS A 109 6.77 12.62 -4.59
N CYS A 110 7.34 12.02 -3.55
CA CYS A 110 8.77 11.76 -3.46
C CYS A 110 9.23 10.77 -4.52
N TYR A 111 8.43 9.74 -4.83
CA TYR A 111 8.73 8.80 -5.91
C TYR A 111 8.80 9.49 -7.27
N ILE A 112 7.79 10.28 -7.64
CA ILE A 112 7.79 11.03 -8.91
C ILE A 112 8.96 12.03 -8.95
N ARG A 113 9.21 12.74 -7.85
CA ARG A 113 10.31 13.71 -7.77
C ARG A 113 11.67 13.03 -7.94
N SER A 114 11.86 11.85 -7.35
CA SER A 114 13.10 11.07 -7.48
C SER A 114 13.34 10.58 -8.90
N MET A 115 12.27 10.30 -9.66
CA MET A 115 12.35 9.93 -11.07
C MET A 115 12.75 11.11 -11.96
N ILE A 116 12.16 12.29 -11.73
CA ILE A 116 12.29 13.46 -12.62
C ILE A 116 13.52 14.33 -12.27
N GLY A 117 13.98 14.30 -11.02
CA GLY A 117 14.97 15.24 -10.47
C GLY A 117 16.39 15.07 -11.03
N TYR A 118 16.69 15.69 -12.17
CA TYR A 118 18.03 15.78 -12.75
C TYR A 118 18.91 16.91 -12.15
N GLY A 119 18.33 17.87 -11.40
CA GLY A 119 18.97 19.16 -11.11
C GLY A 119 19.40 19.45 -9.67
N THR A 120 18.74 18.85 -8.66
CA THR A 120 19.11 19.00 -7.25
C THR A 120 19.40 17.63 -6.68
N LYS A 121 20.64 17.37 -6.26
CA LYS A 121 20.96 16.17 -5.49
C LYS A 121 20.24 16.28 -4.15
N ILE A 122 19.11 15.61 -4.04
CA ILE A 122 18.37 15.42 -2.79
C ILE A 122 18.79 14.07 -2.26
N ASP A 123 19.33 14.06 -1.06
CA ASP A 123 19.92 12.85 -0.48
C ASP A 123 18.84 11.95 0.15
N ASP A 124 19.22 10.70 0.41
CA ASP A 124 18.49 9.72 1.24
C ASP A 124 17.14 9.18 0.72
N PHE A 125 16.87 9.23 -0.59
CA PHE A 125 15.65 8.64 -1.17
C PHE A 125 15.48 7.15 -0.81
N GLY A 126 16.57 6.37 -0.84
CA GLY A 126 16.53 4.94 -0.53
C GLY A 126 16.11 4.66 0.92
N ILE A 127 16.58 5.49 1.88
CA ILE A 127 16.21 5.39 3.29
C ILE A 127 14.74 5.76 3.47
N PHE A 128 14.29 6.87 2.88
CA PHE A 128 12.89 7.31 2.86
C PHE A 128 11.96 6.21 2.33
N TYR A 129 12.30 5.64 1.16
CA TYR A 129 11.47 4.63 0.51
C TYR A 129 11.40 3.37 1.36
N ARG A 130 12.53 2.89 1.90
CA ARG A 130 12.57 1.73 2.80
C ARG A 130 11.66 1.95 4.01
N ASN A 131 11.82 3.07 4.71
CA ASN A 131 11.07 3.33 5.94
C ASN A 131 9.57 3.50 5.66
N SER A 132 9.19 4.18 4.57
CA SER A 132 7.79 4.33 4.15
C SER A 132 7.13 3.00 3.78
N ASN A 133 7.88 2.08 3.16
CA ASN A 133 7.39 0.73 2.85
C ASN A 133 7.28 -0.16 4.07
N ILE A 134 8.17 -0.01 5.07
CA ILE A 134 8.03 -0.76 6.34
C ILE A 134 6.68 -0.44 6.99
N ILE A 135 6.29 0.85 7.05
CA ILE A 135 4.97 1.26 7.58
C ILE A 135 3.85 0.59 6.80
N PHE A 136 3.91 0.61 5.47
CA PHE A 136 2.92 -0.05 4.61
C PHE A 136 2.80 -1.54 4.87
N TYR A 137 3.92 -2.27 4.93
CA TYR A 137 3.92 -3.71 5.18
C TYR A 137 3.41 -4.06 6.58
N LEU A 138 3.63 -3.20 7.59
CA LEU A 138 3.03 -3.38 8.91
C LEU A 138 1.49 -3.33 8.86
N PHE A 139 0.91 -2.31 8.20
CA PHE A 139 -0.54 -2.23 8.01
C PHE A 139 -1.06 -3.39 7.15
N TYR A 140 -0.35 -3.72 6.08
CA TYR A 140 -0.70 -4.80 5.16
C TYR A 140 -0.75 -6.17 5.84
N ILE A 141 0.24 -6.49 6.69
CA ILE A 141 0.22 -7.73 7.49
C ILE A 141 -1.00 -7.75 8.42
N GLY A 142 -1.33 -6.63 9.06
CA GLY A 142 -2.55 -6.51 9.86
C GLY A 142 -3.83 -6.80 9.05
N VAL A 143 -3.91 -6.27 7.82
CA VAL A 143 -5.02 -6.52 6.90
C VAL A 143 -5.06 -7.99 6.45
N LEU A 144 -3.91 -8.62 6.18
CA LEU A 144 -3.83 -10.05 5.83
C LEU A 144 -4.32 -10.93 6.98
N ILE A 145 -3.86 -10.66 8.21
CA ILE A 145 -4.27 -11.42 9.39
C ILE A 145 -5.78 -11.26 9.61
N TYR A 146 -6.27 -10.02 9.60
CA TYR A 146 -7.70 -9.74 9.75
C TYR A 146 -8.51 -10.42 8.65
N GLY A 147 -8.12 -10.26 7.38
CA GLY A 147 -8.78 -10.82 6.21
C GLY A 147 -8.93 -12.34 6.28
N ASN A 148 -7.84 -13.05 6.59
CA ASN A 148 -7.80 -14.50 6.54
C ASN A 148 -8.41 -15.17 7.78
N PHE A 149 -8.23 -14.58 8.98
CA PHE A 149 -8.58 -15.24 10.24
C PHE A 149 -9.84 -14.70 10.93
N SER A 150 -10.37 -13.53 10.56
CA SER A 150 -11.59 -13.00 11.20
C SER A 150 -12.86 -13.45 10.44
N PRO A 151 -13.84 -14.10 11.09
CA PRO A 151 -15.05 -14.65 10.43
C PRO A 151 -15.84 -13.65 9.61
N ASN A 152 -15.87 -12.38 10.03
CA ASN A 152 -16.62 -11.29 9.38
C ASN A 152 -15.70 -10.31 8.63
N ALA A 153 -14.48 -10.73 8.28
CA ALA A 153 -13.57 -9.91 7.50
C ALA A 153 -14.10 -9.70 6.07
N PHE A 154 -14.18 -8.44 5.66
CA PHE A 154 -14.59 -8.02 4.31
C PHE A 154 -15.80 -8.80 3.74
N PRO A 155 -17.00 -8.68 4.32
CA PRO A 155 -18.19 -9.43 3.86
C PRO A 155 -18.57 -9.13 2.41
N TRP A 156 -18.13 -7.99 1.89
CA TRP A 156 -18.31 -7.62 0.49
C TRP A 156 -17.42 -8.45 -0.47
N ALA A 157 -16.28 -8.95 0.00
CA ALA A 157 -15.30 -9.74 -0.75
C ALA A 157 -15.48 -11.26 -0.54
N TYR A 158 -15.73 -11.69 0.70
CA TYR A 158 -15.88 -13.10 1.08
C TYR A 158 -17.35 -13.44 1.35
N ARG A 159 -18.15 -13.57 0.28
CA ARG A 159 -19.60 -13.87 0.38
C ARG A 159 -19.93 -15.37 0.37
N ALA A 160 -19.09 -16.18 -0.27
CA ALA A 160 -19.22 -17.63 -0.27
C ALA A 160 -18.46 -18.18 0.95
N ILE A 161 -19.19 -18.69 1.94
CA ILE A 161 -18.61 -19.37 3.10
C ILE A 161 -18.90 -20.86 2.90
N GLY A 162 -17.87 -21.64 2.60
CA GLY A 162 -17.94 -23.09 2.64
C GLY A 162 -18.07 -23.57 4.09
N HIS A 163 -18.72 -24.70 4.31
CA HIS A 163 -18.82 -25.31 5.64
C HIS A 163 -17.65 -26.26 5.95
N GLU A 164 -16.90 -26.68 4.93
CA GLU A 164 -15.82 -27.66 5.01
C GLU A 164 -14.55 -27.17 4.29
N VAL A 165 -13.45 -27.89 4.45
CA VAL A 165 -12.19 -27.61 3.74
C VAL A 165 -12.39 -27.85 2.24
N ASN A 166 -12.16 -26.83 1.41
CA ASN A 166 -12.22 -27.01 -0.03
C ASN A 166 -10.86 -27.44 -0.58
N VAL A 167 -10.71 -28.73 -0.85
CA VAL A 167 -9.52 -29.30 -1.51
C VAL A 167 -9.75 -29.44 -3.02
N MET A 168 -10.98 -29.27 -3.50
CA MET A 168 -11.29 -29.40 -4.92
C MET A 168 -11.01 -28.07 -5.63
N PRO A 169 -10.07 -28.05 -6.59
CA PRO A 169 -9.76 -26.83 -7.31
C PRO A 169 -10.97 -26.36 -8.13
N PHE A 170 -11.20 -25.06 -8.10
CA PHE A 170 -12.27 -24.33 -8.80
C PHE A 170 -13.70 -24.65 -8.34
N ASP A 171 -13.89 -25.32 -7.21
CA ASP A 171 -15.22 -25.69 -6.71
C ASP A 171 -16.08 -24.44 -6.40
N VAL A 172 -15.57 -23.54 -5.56
CA VAL A 172 -16.28 -22.32 -5.15
C VAL A 172 -16.60 -21.42 -6.35
N ILE A 173 -15.69 -21.32 -7.32
CA ILE A 173 -15.96 -20.56 -8.55
C ILE A 173 -17.02 -21.23 -9.40
N SER A 174 -16.97 -22.56 -9.53
CA SER A 174 -17.93 -23.31 -10.35
C SER A 174 -19.35 -23.11 -9.84
N VAL A 175 -19.54 -23.19 -8.50
CA VAL A 175 -20.83 -22.88 -7.85
C VAL A 175 -21.28 -21.45 -8.15
N GLN A 176 -20.38 -20.47 -8.05
CA GLN A 176 -20.73 -19.08 -8.37
C GLN A 176 -21.09 -18.88 -9.85
N ILE A 177 -20.42 -19.58 -10.78
CA ILE A 177 -20.76 -19.54 -12.20
C ILE A 177 -22.13 -20.17 -12.45
N GLU A 178 -22.41 -21.29 -11.80
CA GLU A 178 -23.71 -21.96 -11.87
C GLU A 178 -24.83 -21.05 -11.36
N ASP A 179 -24.65 -20.45 -10.17
CA ASP A 179 -25.59 -19.49 -9.59
C ASP A 179 -25.83 -18.27 -10.51
N TYR A 180 -24.79 -17.82 -11.23
CA TYR A 180 -24.94 -16.75 -12.22
C TYR A 180 -25.76 -17.21 -13.44
N LEU A 181 -25.53 -18.42 -13.95
CA LEU A 181 -26.28 -18.99 -15.08
C LEU A 181 -27.76 -19.19 -14.73
N PHE A 182 -28.08 -19.54 -13.49
CA PHE A 182 -29.46 -19.65 -12.99
C PHE A 182 -30.06 -18.32 -12.54
N GLY A 183 -29.32 -17.21 -12.63
CA GLY A 183 -29.81 -15.87 -12.30
C GLY A 183 -29.93 -15.59 -10.79
N ALA A 184 -29.31 -16.42 -9.94
CA ALA A 184 -29.30 -16.23 -8.48
C ALA A 184 -28.32 -15.14 -8.03
N ILE A 185 -27.20 -14.95 -8.76
CA ILE A 185 -26.21 -13.91 -8.46
C ILE A 185 -25.83 -13.08 -9.70
N PRO A 186 -25.49 -11.79 -9.54
CA PRO A 186 -24.94 -10.98 -10.63
C PRO A 186 -23.47 -11.29 -10.90
N LEU A 187 -23.03 -11.08 -12.15
CA LEU A 187 -21.62 -11.24 -12.59
C LEU A 187 -20.63 -10.42 -11.74
N SER A 188 -21.05 -9.27 -11.23
CA SER A 188 -20.22 -8.42 -10.37
C SER A 188 -19.73 -9.14 -9.12
N ASN A 189 -20.49 -10.09 -8.57
CA ASN A 189 -20.08 -10.84 -7.39
C ASN A 189 -18.89 -11.75 -7.69
N ILE A 190 -18.92 -12.45 -8.84
CA ILE A 190 -17.83 -13.31 -9.30
C ILE A 190 -16.55 -12.50 -9.50
N ILE A 191 -16.68 -11.33 -10.14
CA ILE A 191 -15.55 -10.42 -10.40
C ILE A 191 -14.96 -9.91 -9.07
N ILE A 192 -15.80 -9.49 -8.12
CA ILE A 192 -15.35 -9.01 -6.81
C ILE A 192 -14.64 -10.13 -6.03
N TYR A 193 -15.18 -11.35 -6.05
CA TYR A 193 -14.59 -12.52 -5.42
C TYR A 193 -13.17 -12.79 -5.95
N LEU A 194 -13.03 -12.91 -7.28
CA LEU A 194 -11.75 -13.15 -7.94
C LEU A 194 -10.75 -12.02 -7.71
N LEU A 195 -11.14 -10.78 -8.01
CA LEU A 195 -10.22 -9.65 -7.95
C LEU A 195 -9.78 -9.34 -6.52
N SER A 196 -10.64 -9.49 -5.52
CA SER A 196 -10.24 -9.23 -4.13
C SER A 196 -9.19 -10.21 -3.62
N ARG A 197 -9.35 -11.51 -3.93
CA ARG A 197 -8.37 -12.56 -3.58
C ARG A 197 -7.06 -12.41 -4.33
N ILE A 198 -7.08 -12.00 -5.60
CA ILE A 198 -5.84 -11.72 -6.36
C ILE A 198 -5.17 -10.44 -5.86
N ALA A 199 -5.95 -9.37 -5.65
CA ALA A 199 -5.43 -8.05 -5.33
C ALA A 199 -4.73 -8.00 -3.98
N ILE A 200 -5.18 -8.78 -2.99
CA ILE A 200 -4.56 -8.81 -1.66
C ILE A 200 -3.12 -9.30 -1.71
N PHE A 201 -2.70 -10.09 -2.71
CA PHE A 201 -1.33 -10.58 -2.84
C PHE A 201 -0.43 -9.76 -3.78
N ILE A 202 -0.97 -8.71 -4.43
CA ILE A 202 -0.16 -7.79 -5.27
C ILE A 202 0.95 -7.11 -4.46
N PRO A 203 0.70 -6.53 -3.28
CA PRO A 203 1.75 -5.91 -2.48
C PRO A 203 2.87 -6.89 -2.11
N TYR A 204 2.50 -8.11 -1.75
CA TYR A 204 3.44 -9.19 -1.45
C TYR A 204 4.33 -9.52 -2.65
N GLY A 205 3.75 -9.68 -3.85
CA GLY A 205 4.51 -9.91 -5.07
C GLY A 205 5.50 -8.80 -5.40
N PHE A 206 5.08 -7.54 -5.25
CA PHE A 206 5.94 -6.38 -5.48
C PHE A 206 7.13 -6.37 -4.51
N GLY A 207 6.87 -6.54 -3.21
CA GLY A 207 7.92 -6.56 -2.18
C GLY A 207 8.91 -7.69 -2.35
N LEU A 208 8.42 -8.88 -2.70
CA LEU A 208 9.25 -10.05 -2.92
C LEU A 208 10.14 -9.89 -4.16
N ALA A 209 9.61 -9.33 -5.25
CA ALA A 209 10.40 -9.03 -6.45
C ALA A 209 11.53 -8.02 -6.15
N LEU A 210 11.25 -7.03 -5.29
CA LEU A 210 12.24 -6.06 -4.82
C LEU A 210 13.32 -6.71 -3.93
N LEU A 211 12.92 -7.51 -2.93
CA LEU A 211 13.84 -8.16 -1.99
C LEU A 211 14.76 -9.17 -2.69
N LEU A 212 14.19 -9.97 -3.59
CA LEU A 212 14.91 -11.00 -4.32
C LEU A 212 15.48 -10.49 -5.65
N ARG A 213 15.60 -9.17 -5.87
CA ARG A 213 15.97 -8.60 -7.18
C ARG A 213 17.23 -9.22 -7.80
N HIS A 214 18.22 -9.59 -6.98
CA HIS A 214 19.49 -10.21 -7.39
C HIS A 214 19.47 -11.75 -7.48
N GLN A 215 18.34 -12.39 -7.18
CA GLN A 215 18.18 -13.85 -7.22
C GLN A 215 17.64 -14.34 -8.57
N SER A 216 17.79 -15.64 -8.82
CA SER A 216 17.31 -16.29 -10.04
C SER A 216 15.77 -16.28 -10.14
N ARG A 217 15.25 -16.39 -11.37
CA ARG A 217 13.81 -16.37 -11.66
C ARG A 217 13.05 -17.51 -10.96
N LEU A 218 13.68 -18.68 -10.84
CA LEU A 218 13.09 -19.83 -10.16
C LEU A 218 12.94 -19.59 -8.66
N VAL A 219 13.96 -19.02 -8.00
CA VAL A 219 13.88 -18.68 -6.57
C VAL A 219 12.77 -17.67 -6.32
N LYS A 220 12.65 -16.64 -7.17
CA LYS A 220 11.54 -15.66 -7.10
C LYS A 220 10.18 -16.35 -7.22
N PHE A 221 10.01 -17.22 -8.21
CA PHE A 221 8.76 -17.92 -8.46
C PHE A 221 8.34 -18.80 -7.27
N PHE A 222 9.23 -19.67 -6.77
CA PHE A 222 8.91 -20.51 -5.61
C PHE A 222 8.66 -19.70 -4.34
N SER A 223 9.37 -18.59 -4.17
CA SER A 223 9.16 -17.72 -3.00
C SER A 223 7.75 -17.10 -2.98
N LEU A 224 7.10 -16.88 -4.13
CA LEU A 224 5.72 -16.39 -4.17
C LEU A 224 4.72 -17.35 -3.51
N LEU A 225 5.02 -18.64 -3.43
CA LEU A 225 4.13 -19.64 -2.83
C LEU A 225 4.31 -19.79 -1.32
N VAL A 226 5.41 -19.28 -0.74
CA VAL A 226 5.75 -19.52 0.68
C VAL A 226 4.71 -18.94 1.63
N ILE A 227 4.41 -17.64 1.54
CA ILE A 227 3.42 -17.01 2.43
C ILE A 227 2.01 -17.55 2.23
N PRO A 228 1.48 -17.67 1.00
CA PRO A 228 0.16 -18.26 0.77
C PRO A 228 0.04 -19.69 1.33
N PHE A 229 1.09 -20.52 1.13
CA PHE A 229 1.12 -21.87 1.68
C PHE A 229 1.09 -21.89 3.21
N ILE A 230 1.82 -20.98 3.87
CA ILE A 230 1.79 -20.86 5.33
C ILE A 230 0.39 -20.43 5.81
N ILE A 231 -0.26 -19.47 5.13
CA ILE A 231 -1.60 -19.00 5.48
C ILE A 231 -2.60 -20.16 5.39
N GLU A 232 -2.64 -20.88 4.26
CA GLU A 232 -3.52 -22.04 4.07
C GLU A 232 -3.23 -23.15 5.08
N ALA A 233 -1.96 -23.44 5.36
CA ALA A 233 -1.58 -24.44 6.35
C ALA A 233 -2.09 -24.08 7.75
N ILE A 234 -2.02 -22.81 8.14
CA ILE A 234 -2.57 -22.36 9.43
C ILE A 234 -4.10 -22.44 9.41
N GLN A 235 -4.75 -21.97 8.34
CA GLN A 235 -6.21 -22.02 8.19
C GLN A 235 -6.75 -23.44 8.26
N TYR A 236 -6.07 -24.41 7.66
CA TYR A 236 -6.40 -25.83 7.75
C TYR A 236 -6.54 -26.31 9.21
N PHE A 237 -5.66 -25.85 10.11
CA PHE A 237 -5.73 -26.21 11.53
C PHE A 237 -6.69 -25.33 12.35
N THR A 238 -6.81 -24.03 12.03
CA THR A 238 -7.55 -23.08 12.87
C THR A 238 -9.00 -22.87 12.44
N ILE A 239 -9.24 -22.74 11.13
CA ILE A 239 -10.55 -22.40 10.55
C ILE A 239 -10.72 -23.19 9.24
N PRO A 240 -11.00 -24.51 9.34
CA PRO A 240 -11.04 -25.39 8.17
C PRO A 240 -12.02 -24.92 7.08
N ALA A 241 -13.13 -24.29 7.48
CA ALA A 241 -14.16 -23.73 6.58
C ALA A 241 -13.67 -22.60 5.65
N ARG A 242 -12.48 -22.05 5.88
CA ARG A 242 -11.88 -20.99 5.04
C ARG A 242 -10.73 -21.47 4.17
N CYS A 243 -10.22 -22.67 4.40
CA CYS A 243 -9.11 -23.22 3.65
C CYS A 243 -9.60 -23.61 2.25
N ASP A 244 -8.98 -23.03 1.22
CA ASP A 244 -9.36 -23.20 -0.18
C ASP A 244 -8.09 -23.36 -1.03
N ILE A 245 -7.95 -24.49 -1.71
CA ILE A 245 -6.78 -24.77 -2.54
C ILE A 245 -6.58 -23.70 -3.64
N ASP A 246 -7.67 -23.07 -4.07
CA ASP A 246 -7.65 -22.03 -5.08
C ASP A 246 -6.95 -20.74 -4.60
N ASP A 247 -6.88 -20.50 -3.30
CA ASP A 247 -6.20 -19.32 -2.75
C ASP A 247 -4.70 -19.33 -3.05
N LEU A 248 -4.09 -20.50 -3.17
CA LEU A 248 -2.71 -20.63 -3.67
C LEU A 248 -2.59 -20.16 -5.12
N ILE A 249 -3.59 -20.44 -5.95
CA ILE A 249 -3.63 -20.05 -7.37
C ILE A 249 -3.84 -18.54 -7.49
N TYR A 250 -4.81 -17.97 -6.76
CA TYR A 250 -5.06 -16.53 -6.75
C TYR A 250 -3.88 -15.75 -6.18
N ALA A 251 -3.24 -16.28 -5.14
CA ALA A 251 -2.05 -15.68 -4.57
C ALA A 251 -0.87 -15.71 -5.53
N LEU A 252 -0.68 -16.79 -6.29
CA LEU A 252 0.33 -16.85 -7.34
C LEU A 252 0.07 -15.79 -8.42
N LEU A 253 -1.19 -15.66 -8.89
CA LEU A 253 -1.57 -14.63 -9.86
C LEU A 253 -1.33 -13.21 -9.33
N GLY A 254 -1.74 -12.93 -8.10
CA GLY A 254 -1.50 -11.65 -7.44
C GLY A 254 -0.01 -11.35 -7.28
N GLY A 255 0.77 -12.36 -6.89
CA GLY A 255 2.22 -12.30 -6.78
C GLY A 255 2.93 -11.99 -8.11
N LEU A 256 2.48 -12.61 -9.20
CA LEU A 256 2.99 -12.35 -10.55
C LEU A 256 2.64 -10.93 -11.03
N ILE A 257 1.42 -10.47 -10.79
CA ILE A 257 1.01 -9.08 -11.10
C ILE A 257 1.87 -8.09 -10.30
N GLY A 258 2.05 -8.31 -9.00
CA GLY A 258 2.92 -7.49 -8.16
C GLY A 258 4.37 -7.45 -8.66
N SER A 259 4.91 -8.60 -9.07
CA SER A 259 6.24 -8.70 -9.66
C SER A 259 6.34 -7.93 -10.99
N ALA A 260 5.30 -8.00 -11.82
CA ALA A 260 5.22 -7.24 -13.07
C ALA A 260 5.17 -5.72 -12.82
N LEU A 261 4.44 -5.27 -11.79
CA LEU A 261 4.42 -3.86 -11.39
C LEU A 261 5.79 -3.36 -10.94
N PHE A 262 6.57 -4.19 -10.24
CA PHE A 262 7.95 -3.86 -9.89
C PHE A 262 8.82 -3.71 -11.15
N LEU A 263 8.72 -4.64 -12.10
CA LEU A 263 9.45 -4.55 -13.36
C LEU A 263 9.06 -3.29 -14.15
N LEU A 264 7.77 -2.95 -14.19
CA LEU A 264 7.26 -1.74 -14.81
C LEU A 264 7.81 -0.48 -14.12
N SER A 265 7.78 -0.43 -12.79
CA SER A 265 8.33 0.67 -12.00
C SER A 265 9.83 0.87 -12.31
N ASN A 266 10.61 -0.21 -12.32
CA ASN A 266 12.03 -0.15 -12.66
C ASN A 266 12.28 0.28 -14.11
N PHE A 267 11.47 -0.21 -15.05
CA PHE A 267 11.53 0.18 -16.46
C PHE A 267 11.25 1.69 -16.64
N LEU A 268 10.21 2.21 -16.01
CA LEU A 268 9.89 3.63 -16.04
C LEU A 268 11.02 4.46 -15.40
N TYR A 269 11.61 3.99 -14.30
CA TYR A 269 12.73 4.66 -13.63
C TYR A 269 13.96 4.75 -14.54
N ARG A 270 14.26 3.66 -15.27
CA ARG A 270 15.34 3.60 -16.27
C ARG A 270 15.10 4.55 -17.44
N ILE A 271 13.86 4.66 -17.94
CA ILE A 271 13.54 5.57 -19.05
C ILE A 271 13.76 7.03 -18.65
N VAL A 272 13.27 7.42 -17.46
CA VAL A 272 13.28 8.83 -17.05
C VAL A 272 14.64 9.24 -16.50
N ASN A 273 15.23 8.43 -15.63
CA ASN A 273 16.46 8.79 -14.89
C ASN A 273 17.71 8.12 -15.48
N GLY A 274 17.58 7.15 -16.38
CA GLY A 274 18.72 6.38 -16.92
C GLY A 274 19.36 5.41 -15.92
N ARG A 275 18.74 5.22 -14.75
CA ARG A 275 19.27 4.42 -13.64
C ARG A 275 18.26 3.39 -13.17
N ASP A 276 18.77 2.36 -12.50
CA ASP A 276 17.95 1.35 -11.84
C ASP A 276 17.26 1.92 -10.61
N PHE A 277 16.03 1.47 -10.36
CA PHE A 277 15.27 1.82 -9.17
C PHE A 277 16.04 1.39 -7.90
N LEU A 278 16.26 2.35 -6.99
CA LEU A 278 17.04 2.16 -5.75
C LEU A 278 18.50 1.73 -5.98
N SER A 279 19.11 2.13 -7.10
CA SER A 279 20.57 2.08 -7.26
C SER A 279 21.25 3.14 -6.38
N HIS A 280 22.41 2.81 -5.81
CA HIS A 280 23.21 3.79 -5.07
C HIS A 280 23.94 4.71 -6.06
N ASP A 281 24.05 6.00 -5.73
CA ASP A 281 24.71 7.04 -6.54
C ASP A 281 26.19 6.75 -6.89
N THR A 282 26.79 5.71 -6.30
CA THR A 282 28.17 5.30 -6.55
C THR A 282 28.36 4.43 -7.79
N GLU A 283 27.30 3.89 -8.39
CA GLU A 283 27.39 3.05 -9.59
C GLU A 283 27.23 3.86 -10.88
N PHE A 284 28.09 4.88 -11.08
CA PHE A 284 28.40 5.38 -12.42
C PHE A 284 29.34 4.40 -13.13
N HIS A 285 28.93 3.14 -13.26
CA HIS A 285 29.44 2.29 -14.30
C HIS A 285 28.37 2.23 -15.38
N PHE A 286 28.66 2.85 -16.52
CA PHE A 286 28.04 2.56 -17.80
C PHE A 286 28.23 1.05 -18.10
N SER A 287 27.45 0.18 -17.47
CA SER A 287 27.30 -1.19 -17.93
C SER A 287 26.34 -1.14 -19.10
N LYS A 288 26.92 -0.95 -20.29
CA LYS A 288 26.20 -1.03 -21.56
C LYS A 288 25.82 -2.46 -21.94
N ASN A 289 26.01 -3.44 -21.06
CA ASN A 289 25.74 -4.85 -21.32
C ASN A 289 25.47 -5.59 -20.02
N THR A 290 24.20 -5.70 -19.65
CA THR A 290 23.73 -6.87 -18.89
C THR A 290 22.26 -7.09 -19.21
N TYR A 291 22.01 -7.47 -20.47
CA TYR A 291 20.91 -8.37 -20.80
C TYR A 291 21.25 -9.74 -20.23
N HIS A 292 21.04 -9.93 -18.93
CA HIS A 292 20.94 -11.29 -18.40
C HIS A 292 19.48 -11.73 -18.48
N TYR A 293 19.25 -12.54 -19.53
CA TYR A 293 18.16 -13.49 -19.64
C TYR A 293 18.09 -14.40 -18.40
#